data_AF-A0A956S0C9-F1
#
_entry.id   AF-A0A956S0C9-F1
#
_cell.length_a   1.000
_cell.length_b   1.000
_cell.length_c   1.000
_cell.angle_alpha   90.00
_cell.angle_beta   90.00
_cell.angle_gamma   90.00
#
_symmetry.space_group_name_H-M   'P 1'
#
loop_
_entity.id
_entity.type
_entity.pdbx_description
1 polymer ?
#
loop_
_entity_poly.entity_id
_entity_poly.type
_entity_poly.pdbx_seq_one_letter_code
_entity_poly.pdbx_strand_id
1 'polypeptide(L)' 'MLLTRRVPLAPTPDELRARIAGDDAGVEILDLGEGFYELVGEVDSRGRAERIERAVESAEGVVGVVNRLWIV' A
#
# COMPACT_ATOMS: atom_id res chain seq x y z
N MET A 1 4.61 0.80 35.82
CA MET A 1 5.21 1.05 34.50
C MET A 1 4.24 0.53 33.44
N LEU A 2 3.49 1.43 32.81
CA LEU A 2 2.66 1.08 31.65
C LEU A 2 3.60 1.01 30.45
N LEU A 3 4.00 -0.20 30.06
CA LEU A 3 4.54 -0.45 28.73
C LEU A 3 3.39 -0.20 27.76
N THR A 4 3.23 1.03 27.28
CA THR A 4 2.47 1.31 26.06
C THR A 4 3.19 0.59 24.94
N ARG A 5 2.83 -0.67 24.72
CA ARG A 5 3.06 -1.37 23.46
C ARG A 5 2.45 -0.42 22.42
N ARG A 6 3.28 0.33 21.69
CA ARG A 6 2.81 1.04 20.51
C ARG A 6 2.32 -0.06 19.59
N VAL A 7 1.01 -0.24 19.52
CA VAL A 7 0.42 -0.96 18.40
C VAL A 7 0.84 -0.13 17.19
N PRO A 8 1.57 -0.69 16.22
CA PRO A 8 1.86 0.04 15.01
C PRO A 8 0.52 0.42 14.41
N LEU A 9 0.25 1.72 14.33
CA LEU A 9 -0.94 2.21 13.66
C LEU A 9 -0.77 1.86 12.19
N ALA A 10 -1.80 1.26 11.60
CA ALA A 10 -1.82 1.00 10.18
C ALA A 10 -1.59 2.33 9.42
N PRO A 11 -0.74 2.34 8.38
CA PRO A 11 -0.38 3.57 7.70
C PRO A 11 -1.59 4.15 6.96
N THR A 12 -1.68 5.46 6.88
CA THR A 12 -2.70 6.10 6.04
C THR A 12 -2.41 5.84 4.56
N PRO A 13 -3.44 5.86 3.68
CA PRO A 13 -3.23 5.78 2.24
C PRO A 13 -2.24 6.82 1.70
N ASP A 14 -2.20 8.03 2.28
CA ASP A 14 -1.28 9.08 1.88
C ASP A 14 0.18 8.76 2.25
N GLU A 15 0.41 8.13 3.41
CA GLU A 15 1.74 7.62 3.79
C GLU A 15 2.19 6.50 2.84
N LEU A 16 1.27 5.62 2.43
CA LEU A 16 1.56 4.58 1.46
C LEU A 16 1.86 5.16 0.06
N ARG A 17 1.10 6.17 -0.39
CA ARG A 17 1.36 6.89 -1.65
C ARG A 17 2.75 7.50 -1.66
N ALA A 18 3.17 8.11 -0.55
CA ALA A 18 4.51 8.67 -0.43
C ALA A 18 5.63 7.61 -0.60
N ARG A 19 5.38 6.34 -0.23
CA ARG A 19 6.34 5.23 -0.42
C ARG A 19 6.48 4.78 -1.87
N ILE A 20 5.41 4.90 -2.66
CA ILE A 20 5.37 4.50 -4.06
C ILE A 20 5.55 5.68 -5.03
N ALA A 21 5.93 6.85 -4.50
CA ALA A 21 6.13 8.06 -5.29
C ALA A 21 7.08 7.80 -6.48
N GLY A 22 6.56 8.02 -7.70
CA GLY A 22 7.27 7.74 -8.95
C GLY A 22 6.79 6.47 -9.67
N ASP A 23 6.32 5.46 -8.94
CA ASP A 23 5.65 4.28 -9.48
C ASP A 23 4.11 4.42 -9.48
N ASP A 24 3.53 5.45 -8.84
CA ASP A 24 2.08 5.56 -8.60
C ASP A 24 1.20 6.09 -9.75
N ALA A 25 1.76 6.60 -10.85
CA ALA A 25 0.96 7.38 -11.82
C ALA A 25 -0.25 6.56 -12.34
N GLY A 26 -1.45 6.87 -11.82
CA GLY A 26 -2.69 6.16 -12.14
C GLY A 26 -3.17 5.12 -11.10
N VAL A 27 -2.49 4.99 -9.95
CA VAL A 27 -2.80 4.04 -8.87
C VAL A 27 -3.44 4.74 -7.68
N GLU A 28 -4.63 4.27 -7.32
CA GLU A 28 -5.34 4.61 -6.10
C GLU A 28 -5.07 3.55 -5.02
N ILE A 29 -4.88 4.02 -3.79
CA ILE A 29 -4.76 3.18 -2.60
C ILE A 29 -6.00 3.42 -1.74
N LEU A 30 -6.78 2.37 -1.52
CA LEU A 30 -7.97 2.41 -0.67
C LEU A 30 -7.68 1.70 0.65
N ASP A 31 -8.07 2.33 1.76
CA ASP A 31 -8.04 1.71 3.09
C ASP A 31 -9.30 0.86 3.27
N LEU A 32 -9.10 -0.45 3.46
CA LEU A 32 -10.17 -1.41 3.75
C LEU A 32 -10.38 -1.61 5.27
N GLY A 33 -9.55 -0.98 6.10
CA GLY A 33 -9.54 -1.12 7.55
C GLY A 33 -8.62 -2.25 8.03
N GLU A 34 -8.29 -2.21 9.32
CA GLU A 34 -7.50 -3.26 10.01
C GLU A 34 -6.13 -3.55 9.35
N GLY A 35 -5.56 -2.59 8.62
CA GLY A 35 -4.30 -2.74 7.91
C GLY A 35 -4.41 -3.43 6.55
N PHE A 36 -5.62 -3.59 6.01
CA PHE A 36 -5.84 -4.08 4.64
C PHE A 36 -5.98 -2.91 3.66
N TYR A 37 -5.34 -3.03 2.50
CA TYR A 37 -5.39 -2.00 1.46
C TYR A 37 -5.72 -2.60 0.11
N GLU A 38 -6.40 -1.83 -0.73
CA GLU A 38 -6.67 -2.19 -2.12
C GLU A 38 -5.91 -1.24 -3.06
N LEU A 39 -5.20 -1.81 -4.03
CA LEU A 39 -4.51 -1.09 -5.10
C LEU A 39 -5.37 -1.15 -6.36
N VAL A 40 -5.80 -0.01 -6.86
CA VAL A 40 -6.67 0.08 -8.05
C VAL A 40 -6.04 1.02 -9.05
N GLY A 41 -5.87 0.60 -10.30
CA GLY A 41 -5.36 1.52 -11.32
C GLY A 41 -4.60 0.88 -12.46
N GLU A 42 -4.13 1.78 -13.32
CA GLU A 42 -3.35 1.44 -14.52
C GLU A 42 -1.85 1.46 -14.21
N VAL A 43 -1.12 0.49 -14.74
CA VAL A 43 0.34 0.45 -14.74
C VAL A 43 0.87 0.10 -16.13
N ASP A 44 2.09 0.56 -16.43
CA ASP A 44 2.77 0.31 -17.71
C ASP A 44 3.35 -1.10 -17.87
N SER A 45 3.46 -1.85 -16.76
CA SER A 45 4.16 -3.12 -16.75
C SER A 45 3.85 -3.95 -15.51
N ARG A 46 3.92 -5.27 -15.67
CA ARG A 46 3.84 -6.22 -14.55
C ARG A 46 4.88 -5.94 -13.48
N GLY A 47 6.11 -5.63 -13.89
CA GLY A 47 7.20 -5.33 -12.97
C GLY A 47 6.94 -4.10 -12.10
N ARG A 48 6.18 -3.11 -12.61
CA ARG A 48 5.74 -1.95 -11.84
C ARG A 48 4.65 -2.32 -10.84
N ALA A 49 3.62 -3.06 -11.25
CA ALA A 49 2.60 -3.58 -10.32
C ALA A 49 3.23 -4.35 -9.14
N GLU A 50 4.17 -5.25 -9.41
CA GLU A 50 4.83 -6.05 -8.38
C GLU A 50 5.70 -5.20 -7.43
N ARG A 51 6.27 -4.08 -7.91
CA ARG A 51 7.01 -3.14 -7.04
C ARG A 51 6.07 -2.37 -6.13
N ILE A 52 4.95 -1.87 -6.66
CA ILE A 52 3.94 -1.13 -5.89
C ILE A 52 3.37 -2.02 -4.79
N GLU A 53 2.94 -3.24 -5.14
CA GLU A 53 2.40 -4.20 -4.18
C GLU A 53 3.39 -4.47 -3.04
N ARG A 54 4.65 -4.80 -3.37
CA ARG A 54 5.68 -5.04 -2.35
C ARG A 54 6.01 -3.81 -1.51
N ALA A 55 5.99 -2.62 -2.09
CA ALA A 55 6.28 -1.38 -1.37
C ALA A 55 5.20 -1.06 -0.33
N VAL A 56 3.94 -1.38 -0.63
CA VAL A 56 2.81 -1.25 0.30
C VAL A 56 2.82 -2.39 1.33
N GLU A 57 2.96 -3.65 0.90
CA GLU A 57 2.99 -4.82 1.79
C GLU A 57 4.12 -4.76 2.83
N SER A 58 5.25 -4.14 2.49
CA SER A 58 6.39 -3.95 3.39
C SER A 58 6.23 -2.82 4.41
N ALA A 59 5.15 -2.04 4.36
CA ALA A 59 4.92 -0.96 5.32
C ALA A 59 4.50 -1.53 6.68
N GLU A 60 5.06 -0.99 7.76
CA GLU A 60 4.71 -1.40 9.12
C GLU A 60 3.22 -1.13 9.37
N GLY A 61 2.50 -2.12 9.90
CA GLY A 61 1.06 -2.01 10.16
C GLY A 61 0.16 -2.46 9.01
N VAL A 62 0.74 -2.79 7.84
CA VAL A 62 0.02 -3.46 6.75
C VAL A 62 -0.10 -4.95 7.05
N VAL A 63 -1.33 -5.45 6.93
CA VAL A 63 -1.70 -6.87 7.15
C VAL A 63 -1.87 -7.58 5.80
N GLY A 64 -2.39 -6.89 4.80
CA GLY A 64 -2.59 -7.46 3.47
C GLY A 64 -2.89 -6.42 2.40
N VAL A 65 -2.63 -6.81 1.16
CA VAL A 65 -2.86 -5.98 -0.02
C VAL A 65 -3.72 -6.75 -1.02
N VAL A 66 -4.80 -6.14 -1.49
CA VAL A 66 -5.62 -6.61 -2.60
C VAL A 66 -5.14 -5.88 -3.85
N ASN A 67 -4.46 -6.59 -4.75
CA ASN A 67 -3.95 -6.02 -5.98
C ASN A 67 -5.01 -6.11 -7.11
N ARG A 68 -5.54 -4.97 -7.53
CA ARG A 68 -6.39 -4.81 -8.73
C ARG A 68 -5.76 -3.88 -9.76
N LEU A 69 -4.43 -3.91 -9.89
CA LEU A 69 -3.72 -3.20 -10.93
C LEU A 69 -3.87 -3.94 -12.27
N TRP A 70 -4.05 -3.21 -13.37
CA TRP A 70 -4.04 -3.78 -14.72
C TRP A 70 -3.02 -3.08 -15.61
N ILE A 71 -2.51 -3.86 -16.57
CA ILE A 71 -1.46 -3.41 -17.49
C ILE A 71 -2.12 -2.81 -18.74
N VAL A 72 -1.68 -1.62 -19.12
CA VAL A 72 -2.11 -0.91 -20.34
C VAL A 72 -1.00 -0.79 -21.37
#